data_AF-A0A2T3KI74-F1
#
_entry.id   AF-A0A2T3KI74-F1
#
_cell.length_a   1.000
_cell.length_b   1.000
_cell.length_c   1.000
_cell.angle_alpha   90.00
_cell.angle_beta   90.00
_cell.angle_gamma   90.00
#
_symmetry.space_group_name_H-M   'P 1'
#
loop_
_entity.id
_entity.type
_entity.pdbx_description
1 polymer ?
#
loop_
_entity_poly.entity_id
_entity_poly.type
_entity_poly.pdbx_seq_one_letter_code
_entity_poly.pdbx_strand_id
1 'polypeptide(L)'
;MNTSNTLNNAPFGALLGYAPGGIAIYSSDYSTIDEDKYDDACDMRSYVHGEYMGYKWQCVEFARRFLYINYGLVFTDVGMAYEIFSLRFLRQVINDKILPLHAFENGSRQAPVAGALLIWQKGGEFQDTGHVAIITHITDDKVMIAEQNVTFEPLPLGQQWTRELALHVKDGHYIIEDSFDDTEILGWMAYNTDSTYSLPQSSPDPKLLNIQCAQRLNSGQFAANWLDSTDQLEQTYLQANANKLLNDDIYRYFTISESAEHELAKATNELHLMYLHATDKVLQDDNLLALFDIPKILWPRLRLSWQKHRHSMLTGRLDFCMADNGLKVYEYNADSASCHTEACLIIQKWAEQGGDITENSPAEDLLNELASVWKYSQEYSFVHIMKDDDAEEDYHALFMQKALSLAGIESKILKGLDCIHWNPAGQLIDDNERLIECVWKTWAWETAIDQVREVSSTEYAAVPIHTGYPDTKVRLIDVLLRPEIKVFEPLWTVIPSNKAILPVLWSLFPNHHYLLNTDFNITDELRSTGYAIKPIAGRCGSNIDLVSHNESVLDKTDGKFNDQKNIYQQLWCLPKVANKYIQVCTFTVDGNYGGVCLRSDNSLVIKKDSDIEPLIVLEDNAFLRNL
;
A
#
# COMPACT_ATOMS: atom_id res chain seq x y z
N MET A 1 -33.18 -3.04 -10.47
CA MET A 1 -33.33 -4.39 -11.09
C MET A 1 -34.53 -4.38 -12.01
N ASN A 2 -34.32 -4.07 -13.29
CA ASN A 2 -35.30 -4.35 -14.34
C ASN A 2 -35.20 -5.85 -14.67
N THR A 3 -36.30 -6.57 -14.52
CA THR A 3 -36.43 -7.96 -14.95
C THR A 3 -36.49 -8.01 -16.48
N SER A 4 -35.35 -8.11 -17.16
CA SER A 4 -35.25 -8.38 -18.60
C SER A 4 -34.50 -9.69 -18.86
N ASN A 5 -35.23 -10.67 -19.40
CA ASN A 5 -34.76 -11.92 -20.04
C ASN A 5 -33.47 -12.58 -19.52
N THR A 6 -33.55 -13.30 -18.40
CA THR A 6 -32.48 -14.17 -17.87
C THR A 6 -32.26 -15.46 -18.69
N LEU A 7 -32.98 -15.69 -19.80
CA LEU A 7 -32.95 -16.95 -20.55
C LEU A 7 -31.71 -17.11 -21.47
N ASN A 8 -30.97 -16.03 -21.74
CA ASN A 8 -29.81 -16.03 -22.66
C ASN A 8 -28.47 -15.71 -21.99
N ASN A 9 -28.46 -15.39 -20.70
CA ASN A 9 -27.23 -15.08 -19.98
C ASN A 9 -26.36 -16.34 -19.88
N ALA A 10 -25.08 -16.18 -20.16
CA ALA A 10 -24.10 -17.24 -19.94
C ALA A 10 -23.67 -17.26 -18.45
N PRO A 11 -23.37 -18.44 -17.90
CA PRO A 11 -23.00 -18.57 -16.50
C PRO A 11 -21.67 -17.84 -16.19
N PHE A 12 -21.42 -17.57 -14.92
CA PHE A 12 -20.22 -16.91 -14.42
C PHE A 12 -18.95 -17.55 -14.99
N GLY A 13 -18.07 -16.72 -15.56
CA GLY A 13 -16.82 -17.16 -16.17
C GLY A 13 -16.95 -17.82 -17.55
N ALA A 14 -18.15 -17.89 -18.13
CA ALA A 14 -18.31 -18.26 -19.53
C ALA A 14 -17.70 -17.20 -20.45
N LEU A 15 -16.99 -17.65 -21.49
CA LEU A 15 -16.46 -16.77 -22.53
C LEU A 15 -17.60 -16.24 -23.40
N LEU A 16 -17.76 -14.92 -23.44
CA LEU A 16 -18.76 -14.23 -24.25
C LEU A 16 -18.24 -13.85 -25.63
N GLY A 17 -16.94 -13.54 -25.75
CA GLY A 17 -16.32 -13.10 -26.99
C GLY A 17 -14.95 -12.49 -26.75
N TYR A 18 -14.45 -11.71 -27.69
CA TYR A 18 -13.12 -11.10 -27.62
C TYR A 18 -13.14 -9.64 -28.06
N ALA A 19 -12.46 -8.77 -27.33
CA ALA A 19 -12.12 -7.42 -27.78
C ALA A 19 -10.88 -7.43 -28.71
N PRO A 20 -10.52 -6.29 -29.34
CA PRO A 20 -9.35 -6.20 -30.22
C PRO A 20 -8.07 -6.64 -29.51
N GLY A 21 -7.22 -7.37 -30.24
CA GLY A 21 -6.04 -8.03 -29.66
C GLY A 21 -6.32 -9.44 -29.11
N GLY A 22 -7.55 -9.94 -29.22
CA GLY A 22 -7.92 -11.28 -28.74
C GLY A 22 -8.13 -11.33 -27.23
N ILE A 23 -8.57 -10.22 -26.62
CA ILE A 23 -8.75 -10.11 -25.18
C ILE A 23 -10.13 -10.66 -24.82
N ALA A 24 -10.17 -11.76 -24.08
CA ALA A 24 -11.41 -12.42 -23.70
C ALA A 24 -12.34 -11.52 -22.86
N ILE A 25 -13.64 -11.62 -23.12
CA ILE A 25 -14.71 -11.01 -22.33
C ILE A 25 -15.49 -12.14 -21.68
N TYR A 26 -15.60 -12.13 -20.35
CA TYR A 26 -16.29 -13.16 -19.57
C TYR A 26 -17.58 -12.66 -18.96
N SER A 27 -18.53 -13.57 -18.74
CA SER A 27 -19.73 -13.29 -17.94
C SER A 27 -19.38 -13.10 -16.47
N SER A 28 -19.88 -12.03 -15.87
CA SER A 28 -19.85 -11.77 -14.43
C SER A 28 -21.24 -11.95 -13.78
N ASP A 29 -22.07 -12.86 -14.30
CA ASP A 29 -23.35 -13.19 -13.67
C ASP A 29 -23.16 -13.99 -12.36
N TYR A 30 -22.93 -13.27 -11.27
CA TYR A 30 -22.69 -13.83 -9.93
C TYR A 30 -23.84 -14.72 -9.42
N SER A 31 -25.05 -14.59 -9.95
CA SER A 31 -26.18 -15.46 -9.56
C SER A 31 -25.98 -16.93 -9.96
N THR A 32 -25.01 -17.19 -10.84
CA THR A 32 -24.66 -18.52 -11.36
C THR A 32 -23.29 -19.00 -10.88
N ILE A 33 -22.71 -18.33 -9.88
CA ILE A 33 -21.41 -18.71 -9.33
C ILE A 33 -21.47 -20.09 -8.68
N ASP A 34 -20.42 -20.89 -8.89
CA ASP A 34 -20.25 -22.20 -8.26
C ASP A 34 -19.57 -21.99 -6.91
N GLU A 35 -20.36 -21.97 -5.83
CA GLU A 35 -19.87 -21.70 -4.46
C GLU A 35 -18.77 -22.68 -4.03
N ASP A 36 -18.83 -23.95 -4.44
CA ASP A 36 -17.80 -24.96 -4.11
C ASP A 36 -16.45 -24.65 -4.78
N LYS A 37 -16.46 -23.91 -5.89
CA LYS A 37 -15.27 -23.52 -6.66
C LYS A 37 -14.71 -22.15 -6.27
N TYR A 38 -15.52 -21.31 -5.63
CA TYR A 38 -15.17 -19.94 -5.26
C TYR A 38 -15.41 -19.66 -3.76
N ASP A 39 -15.30 -20.69 -2.92
CA ASP A 39 -15.48 -20.61 -1.46
C ASP A 39 -14.39 -19.75 -0.79
N ASP A 40 -13.22 -19.62 -1.42
CA ASP A 40 -12.15 -18.74 -0.97
C ASP A 40 -12.12 -17.43 -1.78
N ALA A 41 -12.09 -16.29 -1.08
CA ALA A 41 -11.95 -14.96 -1.68
C ALA A 41 -10.74 -14.84 -2.63
N CYS A 42 -9.71 -15.67 -2.44
CA CYS A 42 -8.56 -15.78 -3.32
C CYS A 42 -8.92 -16.30 -4.73
N ASP A 43 -9.93 -17.15 -4.88
CA ASP A 43 -10.28 -17.72 -6.19
C ASP A 43 -10.91 -16.68 -7.13
N MET A 44 -11.41 -15.58 -6.56
CA MET A 44 -11.99 -14.46 -7.27
C MET A 44 -10.97 -13.47 -7.84
N ARG A 45 -9.68 -13.56 -7.47
CA ARG A 45 -8.63 -12.70 -8.04
C ARG A 45 -8.17 -13.22 -9.41
N SER A 46 -8.03 -12.32 -10.38
CA SER A 46 -7.52 -12.59 -11.74
C SER A 46 -6.06 -12.15 -11.85
N TYR A 47 -5.19 -13.00 -12.38
CA TYR A 47 -3.78 -12.70 -12.61
C TYR A 47 -3.36 -13.11 -14.02
N VAL A 48 -2.45 -12.35 -14.63
CA VAL A 48 -1.82 -12.69 -15.92
C VAL A 48 -0.31 -12.54 -15.79
N HIS A 49 0.43 -13.64 -15.94
CA HIS A 49 1.89 -13.69 -15.73
C HIS A 49 2.35 -13.12 -14.37
N GLY A 50 1.57 -13.35 -13.31
CA GLY A 50 1.86 -12.86 -11.95
C GLY A 50 1.42 -11.42 -11.67
N GLU A 51 0.96 -10.68 -12.69
CA GLU A 51 0.39 -9.34 -12.50
C GLU A 51 -1.10 -9.43 -12.15
N TYR A 52 -1.54 -8.69 -11.13
CA TYR A 52 -2.95 -8.67 -10.70
C TYR A 52 -3.80 -7.84 -11.68
N MET A 53 -4.85 -8.46 -12.23
CA MET A 53 -5.76 -7.80 -13.17
C MET A 53 -6.97 -7.20 -12.47
N GLY A 54 -7.46 -7.79 -11.38
CA GLY A 54 -8.69 -7.36 -10.72
C GLY A 54 -9.54 -8.55 -10.26
N TYR A 55 -10.75 -8.27 -9.77
CA TYR A 55 -11.72 -9.30 -9.41
C TYR A 55 -12.45 -9.85 -10.63
N LYS A 56 -12.57 -11.18 -10.72
CA LYS A 56 -13.32 -11.89 -11.75
C LYS A 56 -14.81 -11.59 -11.62
N TRP A 57 -15.53 -11.16 -12.64
CA TRP A 57 -15.09 -10.65 -13.95
C TRP A 57 -15.56 -9.21 -14.11
N GLN A 58 -15.08 -8.34 -13.22
CA GLN A 58 -15.51 -6.94 -13.12
C GLN A 58 -15.02 -6.10 -14.30
N CYS A 59 -15.63 -4.92 -14.47
CA CYS A 59 -15.26 -3.96 -15.52
C CYS A 59 -13.79 -3.49 -15.39
N VAL A 60 -13.34 -3.22 -14.15
CA VAL A 60 -11.96 -2.84 -13.84
C VAL A 60 -10.96 -3.94 -14.24
N GLU A 61 -11.31 -5.21 -13.98
CA GLU A 61 -10.47 -6.37 -14.33
C GLU A 61 -10.23 -6.44 -15.85
N PHE A 62 -11.29 -6.27 -16.63
CA PHE A 62 -11.19 -6.25 -18.08
C PHE A 62 -10.36 -5.08 -18.58
N ALA A 63 -10.60 -3.86 -18.09
CA ALA A 63 -9.89 -2.67 -18.52
C ALA A 63 -8.39 -2.78 -18.25
N ARG A 64 -8.00 -3.24 -17.05
CA ARG A 64 -6.59 -3.47 -16.68
C ARG A 64 -5.96 -4.56 -17.54
N ARG A 65 -6.66 -5.69 -17.74
CA ARG A 65 -6.18 -6.80 -18.59
C ARG A 65 -6.03 -6.42 -20.06
N PHE A 66 -6.94 -5.61 -20.59
CA PHE A 66 -6.86 -5.08 -21.94
C PHE A 66 -5.60 -4.24 -22.13
N LEU A 67 -5.35 -3.28 -21.24
CA LEU A 67 -4.15 -2.43 -21.30
C LEU A 67 -2.86 -3.24 -21.14
N TYR A 68 -2.87 -4.23 -20.24
CA TYR A 68 -1.71 -5.07 -19.99
C TYR A 68 -1.32 -5.91 -21.21
N ILE A 69 -2.28 -6.64 -21.79
CA ILE A 69 -1.97 -7.55 -22.90
C ILE A 69 -1.64 -6.78 -24.19
N ASN A 70 -2.36 -5.69 -24.48
CA ASN A 70 -2.15 -4.94 -25.72
C ASN A 70 -0.97 -3.95 -25.65
N TYR A 71 -0.72 -3.35 -24.48
CA TYR A 71 0.25 -2.25 -24.35
C TYR A 71 1.34 -2.48 -23.30
N GLY A 72 1.24 -3.55 -22.49
CA GLY A 72 2.15 -3.78 -21.37
C GLY A 72 2.01 -2.75 -20.24
N LEU A 73 0.82 -2.13 -20.13
CA LEU A 73 0.52 -1.05 -19.17
C LEU A 73 -0.57 -1.48 -18.19
N VAL A 74 -0.46 -1.03 -16.94
CA VAL A 74 -1.50 -1.17 -15.93
C VAL A 74 -1.73 0.16 -15.22
N PHE A 75 -2.98 0.44 -14.83
CA PHE A 75 -3.28 1.46 -13.83
C PHE A 75 -3.29 0.80 -12.44
N THR A 76 -3.04 1.63 -11.43
CA THR A 76 -2.93 1.20 -10.03
C THR A 76 -4.24 0.59 -9.50
N ASP A 77 -4.21 0.00 -8.30
CA ASP A 77 -5.43 -0.51 -7.70
C ASP A 77 -6.39 0.60 -7.27
N VAL A 78 -7.69 0.35 -7.46
CA VAL A 78 -8.81 1.26 -7.20
C VAL A 78 -9.96 0.44 -6.61
N GLY A 79 -10.69 1.01 -5.65
CA GLY A 79 -11.85 0.34 -5.06
C GLY A 79 -13.03 0.32 -6.03
N MET A 80 -13.28 1.44 -6.71
CA MET A 80 -14.41 1.63 -7.61
C MET A 80 -13.96 2.13 -8.99
N ALA A 81 -14.74 1.81 -10.04
CA ALA A 81 -14.36 2.10 -11.42
C ALA A 81 -14.27 3.60 -11.73
N TYR A 82 -15.14 4.42 -11.12
CA TYR A 82 -15.12 5.88 -11.33
C TYR A 82 -13.82 6.53 -10.86
N GLU A 83 -13.12 5.94 -9.89
CA GLU A 83 -11.88 6.47 -9.31
C GLU A 83 -10.72 6.48 -10.32
N ILE A 84 -10.79 5.62 -11.34
CA ILE A 84 -9.82 5.58 -12.44
C ILE A 84 -9.67 6.97 -13.07
N PHE A 85 -10.76 7.74 -13.17
CA PHE A 85 -10.76 9.09 -13.76
C PHE A 85 -9.88 10.10 -13.01
N SER A 86 -9.56 9.82 -11.74
CA SER A 86 -8.68 10.64 -10.90
C SER A 86 -7.19 10.27 -11.01
N LEU A 87 -6.86 9.17 -11.70
CA LEU A 87 -5.48 8.75 -11.90
C LEU A 87 -4.77 9.60 -12.97
N ARG A 88 -3.46 9.78 -12.84
CA ARG A 88 -2.65 10.61 -13.78
C ARG A 88 -1.42 9.90 -14.33
N PHE A 89 -1.30 8.60 -14.07
CA PHE A 89 -0.23 7.79 -14.62
C PHE A 89 -0.62 6.32 -14.84
N LEU A 90 0.16 5.63 -15.66
CA LEU A 90 0.16 4.19 -15.85
C LEU A 90 1.55 3.64 -15.52
N ARG A 91 1.62 2.42 -15.02
CA ARG A 91 2.86 1.67 -14.85
C ARG A 91 3.11 0.80 -16.07
N GLN A 92 4.31 0.89 -16.63
CA GLN A 92 4.79 -0.02 -17.66
C GLN A 92 5.41 -1.26 -17.01
N VAL A 93 4.78 -2.43 -17.14
CA VAL A 93 5.13 -3.62 -16.33
C VAL A 93 6.55 -4.14 -16.59
N ILE A 94 7.07 -4.01 -17.81
CA ILE A 94 8.38 -4.58 -18.18
C ILE A 94 9.59 -3.93 -17.47
N ASN A 95 9.44 -2.70 -16.99
CA ASN A 95 10.52 -1.90 -16.42
C ASN A 95 10.06 -0.97 -15.28
N ASP A 96 8.77 -1.02 -14.92
CA ASP A 96 8.10 -0.21 -13.92
C ASP A 96 8.28 1.30 -14.09
N LYS A 97 8.41 1.73 -15.35
CA LYS A 97 8.38 3.13 -15.69
C LYS A 97 6.97 3.68 -15.51
N ILE A 98 6.89 4.86 -14.90
CA ILE A 98 5.65 5.62 -14.78
C ILE A 98 5.46 6.45 -16.06
N LEU A 99 4.31 6.31 -16.71
CA LEU A 99 3.91 7.04 -17.92
C LEU A 99 2.73 7.96 -17.62
N PRO A 100 2.67 9.18 -18.19
CA PRO A 100 1.57 10.09 -17.93
C PRO A 100 0.24 9.55 -18.50
N LEU A 101 -0.85 9.79 -17.77
CA LEU A 101 -2.21 9.50 -18.19
C LEU A 101 -3.04 10.79 -18.11
N HIS A 102 -3.67 11.16 -19.22
CA HIS A 102 -4.43 12.40 -19.31
C HIS A 102 -5.93 12.09 -19.31
N ALA A 103 -6.69 12.80 -18.47
CA ALA A 103 -8.15 12.71 -18.41
C ALA A 103 -8.79 13.89 -19.16
N PHE A 104 -9.85 13.61 -19.92
CA PHE A 104 -10.59 14.60 -20.69
C PHE A 104 -12.07 14.46 -20.35
N GLU A 105 -12.72 15.57 -19.99
CA GLU A 105 -14.16 15.59 -19.70
C GLU A 105 -15.00 15.22 -20.93
N ASN A 106 -16.17 14.63 -20.71
CA ASN A 106 -17.15 14.45 -21.77
C ASN A 106 -17.60 15.82 -22.30
N GLY A 107 -17.50 16.04 -23.61
CA GLY A 107 -17.61 17.37 -24.20
C GLY A 107 -16.27 18.10 -24.36
N SER A 108 -15.13 17.45 -24.15
CA SER A 108 -13.82 18.05 -24.41
C SER A 108 -13.59 18.33 -25.90
N ARG A 109 -12.66 19.26 -26.18
CA ARG A 109 -12.13 19.52 -27.54
C ARG A 109 -11.11 18.50 -28.00
N GLN A 110 -10.54 17.74 -27.06
CA GLN A 110 -9.75 16.57 -27.40
C GLN A 110 -10.70 15.51 -27.98
N ALA A 111 -10.38 14.88 -29.10
CA ALA A 111 -11.20 13.77 -29.59
C ALA A 111 -10.92 12.50 -28.75
N PRO A 112 -11.93 11.64 -28.49
CA PRO A 112 -11.69 10.30 -27.99
C PRO A 112 -10.84 9.51 -29.00
N VAL A 113 -10.08 8.53 -28.52
CA VAL A 113 -9.19 7.70 -29.36
C VAL A 113 -9.38 6.22 -29.05
N ALA A 114 -9.16 5.36 -30.04
CA ALA A 114 -9.15 3.92 -29.83
C ALA A 114 -8.05 3.52 -28.84
N GLY A 115 -8.38 2.60 -27.94
CA GLY A 115 -7.56 2.18 -26.81
C GLY A 115 -7.68 3.04 -25.55
N ALA A 116 -8.42 4.16 -25.60
CA ALA A 116 -8.67 4.99 -24.41
C ALA A 116 -9.61 4.28 -23.42
N LEU A 117 -9.42 4.58 -22.14
CA LEU A 117 -10.38 4.25 -21.08
C LEU A 117 -11.56 5.21 -21.17
N LEU A 118 -12.78 4.73 -21.04
CA LEU A 118 -14.00 5.53 -20.93
C LEU A 118 -14.61 5.28 -19.55
N ILE A 119 -14.83 6.34 -18.77
CA ILE A 119 -15.20 6.25 -17.35
C ILE A 119 -16.57 6.87 -17.11
N TRP A 120 -17.37 6.18 -16.31
CA TRP A 120 -18.65 6.66 -15.79
C TRP A 120 -18.58 6.95 -14.30
N GLN A 121 -19.35 7.96 -13.90
CA GLN A 121 -19.58 8.28 -12.50
C GLN A 121 -20.50 7.25 -11.84
N LYS A 122 -20.44 7.15 -10.51
CA LYS A 122 -21.43 6.41 -9.74
C LYS A 122 -22.83 7.05 -9.89
N GLY A 123 -23.85 6.24 -10.19
CA GLY A 123 -25.24 6.68 -10.33
C GLY A 123 -26.01 5.88 -11.38
N GLY A 124 -27.35 5.91 -11.29
CA GLY A 124 -28.23 5.20 -12.22
C GLY A 124 -27.97 3.71 -12.29
N GLU A 125 -27.83 3.17 -13.50
CA GLU A 125 -27.44 1.78 -13.76
C GLU A 125 -26.13 1.37 -13.04
N PHE A 126 -25.21 2.32 -12.83
CA PHE A 126 -23.90 2.09 -12.21
C PHE A 126 -23.84 2.50 -10.73
N GLN A 127 -24.99 2.66 -10.08
CA GLN A 127 -25.21 2.82 -8.63
C GLN A 127 -24.01 3.39 -7.87
N ASP A 128 -23.28 2.57 -7.11
CA ASP A 128 -22.19 3.02 -6.24
C ASP A 128 -20.79 2.81 -6.84
N THR A 129 -20.69 2.01 -7.91
CA THR A 129 -19.41 1.53 -8.45
C THR A 129 -18.88 2.39 -9.60
N GLY A 130 -19.77 3.10 -10.31
CA GLY A 130 -19.46 3.67 -11.61
C GLY A 130 -19.13 2.59 -12.64
N HIS A 131 -18.47 2.97 -13.73
CA HIS A 131 -18.11 2.01 -14.78
C HIS A 131 -16.83 2.38 -15.53
N VAL A 132 -16.18 1.38 -16.12
CA VAL A 132 -15.06 1.57 -17.04
C VAL A 132 -15.19 0.65 -18.25
N ALA A 133 -15.00 1.23 -19.43
CA ALA A 133 -14.93 0.51 -20.70
C ALA A 133 -13.68 0.91 -21.50
N ILE A 134 -13.39 0.17 -22.56
CA ILE A 134 -12.34 0.49 -23.52
C ILE A 134 -12.97 0.94 -24.83
N ILE A 135 -12.56 2.10 -25.33
CA ILE A 135 -12.93 2.55 -26.68
C ILE A 135 -12.19 1.69 -27.71
N THR A 136 -12.91 0.98 -28.56
CA THR A 136 -12.32 0.08 -29.57
C THR A 136 -12.23 0.72 -30.94
N HIS A 137 -13.31 1.36 -31.38
CA HIS A 137 -13.42 1.98 -32.71
C HIS A 137 -14.28 3.24 -32.62
N ILE A 138 -14.04 4.19 -33.52
CA ILE A 138 -14.75 5.47 -33.56
C ILE A 138 -15.15 5.73 -35.02
N THR A 139 -16.41 6.10 -35.24
CA THR A 139 -16.94 6.60 -36.50
C THR A 139 -17.29 8.09 -36.37
N ASP A 140 -17.82 8.70 -37.43
CA ASP A 140 -18.23 10.11 -37.40
C ASP A 140 -19.34 10.41 -36.38
N ASP A 141 -20.15 9.40 -36.04
CA ASP A 141 -21.37 9.53 -35.24
C ASP A 141 -21.48 8.52 -34.07
N LYS A 142 -20.48 7.64 -33.89
CA LYS A 142 -20.51 6.60 -32.85
C LYS A 142 -19.14 6.26 -32.27
N VAL A 143 -19.16 5.71 -31.06
CA VAL A 143 -18.03 5.05 -30.40
C VAL A 143 -18.42 3.61 -30.09
N MET A 144 -17.62 2.64 -30.53
CA MET A 144 -17.75 1.24 -30.16
C MET A 144 -16.86 0.94 -28.96
N ILE A 145 -17.43 0.34 -27.92
CA ILE A 145 -16.71 0.03 -26.67
C ILE A 145 -16.68 -1.47 -26.40
N ALA A 146 -15.68 -1.92 -25.64
CA ALA A 146 -15.65 -3.24 -25.05
C ALA A 146 -15.56 -3.11 -23.53
N GLU A 147 -16.33 -3.93 -22.82
CA GLU A 147 -16.41 -3.92 -21.36
C GLU A 147 -16.79 -5.30 -20.79
N GLN A 148 -16.72 -5.44 -19.47
CA GLN A 148 -17.31 -6.55 -18.72
C GLN A 148 -18.29 -5.97 -17.70
N ASN A 149 -19.16 -6.81 -17.13
CA ASN A 149 -20.14 -6.41 -16.11
C ASN A 149 -21.23 -5.45 -16.60
N VAL A 150 -21.71 -5.64 -17.83
CA VAL A 150 -22.90 -4.96 -18.39
C VAL A 150 -23.77 -5.96 -19.16
N THR A 151 -23.18 -6.66 -20.14
CA THR A 151 -23.84 -7.77 -20.86
C THR A 151 -23.31 -9.12 -20.40
N PHE A 152 -24.20 -10.11 -20.32
CA PHE A 152 -23.87 -11.50 -19.99
C PHE A 152 -24.19 -12.46 -21.14
N GLU A 153 -24.63 -11.94 -22.29
CA GLU A 153 -24.92 -12.74 -23.48
C GLU A 153 -23.67 -12.92 -24.35
N PRO A 154 -23.49 -14.09 -25.00
CA PRO A 154 -22.42 -14.27 -25.98
C PRO A 154 -22.51 -13.25 -27.13
N LEU A 155 -21.37 -12.64 -27.47
CA LEU A 155 -21.28 -11.67 -28.55
C LEU A 155 -21.49 -12.35 -29.91
N PRO A 156 -22.03 -11.64 -30.91
CA PRO A 156 -22.09 -12.12 -32.28
C PRO A 156 -20.72 -12.56 -32.80
N LEU A 157 -20.70 -13.62 -33.61
CA LEU A 157 -19.45 -14.20 -34.13
C LEU A 157 -18.59 -13.16 -34.86
N GLY A 158 -17.37 -12.95 -34.35
CA GLY A 158 -16.39 -12.01 -34.91
C GLY A 158 -16.56 -10.56 -34.49
N GLN A 159 -17.62 -10.22 -33.74
CA GLN A 159 -17.79 -8.89 -33.16
C GLN A 159 -16.79 -8.69 -32.02
N GLN A 160 -16.17 -7.50 -31.97
CA GLN A 160 -15.12 -7.16 -31.00
C GLN A 160 -15.46 -5.95 -30.12
N TRP A 161 -16.76 -5.67 -29.96
CA TRP A 161 -17.29 -4.62 -29.10
C TRP A 161 -18.59 -5.08 -28.45
N THR A 162 -18.90 -4.57 -27.27
CA THR A 162 -20.09 -4.89 -26.48
C THR A 162 -21.25 -3.94 -26.79
N ARG A 163 -20.97 -2.63 -26.90
CA ARG A 163 -21.97 -1.59 -27.14
C ARG A 163 -21.50 -0.56 -28.16
N GLU A 164 -22.48 0.11 -28.78
CA GLU A 164 -22.29 1.29 -29.62
C GLU A 164 -22.93 2.49 -28.91
N LEU A 165 -22.15 3.54 -28.69
CA LEU A 165 -22.58 4.79 -28.07
C LEU A 165 -22.64 5.90 -29.11
N ALA A 166 -23.61 6.82 -29.00
CA ALA A 166 -23.72 7.93 -29.93
C ALA A 166 -22.62 8.97 -29.67
N LEU A 167 -22.01 9.50 -30.72
CA LEU A 167 -21.02 10.56 -30.66
C LEU A 167 -21.56 11.80 -31.37
N HIS A 168 -21.61 12.90 -30.64
CA HIS A 168 -22.02 14.21 -31.15
C HIS A 168 -20.83 15.16 -31.17
N VAL A 169 -20.58 15.79 -32.30
CA VAL A 169 -19.55 16.83 -32.41
C VAL A 169 -20.23 18.19 -32.58
N LYS A 170 -20.14 19.06 -31.56
CA LYS A 170 -20.76 20.39 -31.54
C LYS A 170 -19.71 21.47 -31.27
N ASP A 171 -19.52 22.38 -32.21
CA ASP A 171 -18.52 23.46 -32.11
C ASP A 171 -17.10 22.99 -31.74
N GLY A 172 -16.73 21.79 -32.24
CA GLY A 172 -15.43 21.15 -31.96
C GLY A 172 -15.35 20.40 -30.62
N HIS A 173 -16.45 20.24 -29.90
CA HIS A 173 -16.54 19.47 -28.66
C HIS A 173 -17.15 18.10 -28.94
N TYR A 174 -16.51 17.04 -28.43
CA TYR A 174 -16.89 15.65 -28.61
C TYR A 174 -17.70 15.18 -27.40
N ILE A 175 -18.97 14.85 -27.62
CA ILE A 175 -19.89 14.42 -26.57
C ILE A 175 -20.31 12.99 -26.86
N ILE A 176 -20.01 12.08 -25.95
CA ILE A 176 -20.46 10.68 -25.99
C ILE A 176 -21.73 10.58 -25.15
N GLU A 177 -22.78 9.99 -25.72
CA GLU A 177 -24.06 9.74 -25.07
C GLU A 177 -24.21 8.25 -24.79
N ASP A 178 -24.52 7.90 -23.53
CA ASP A 178 -24.67 6.51 -23.11
C ASP A 178 -25.98 5.90 -23.64
N SER A 179 -26.07 4.57 -23.63
CA SER A 179 -27.29 3.84 -23.97
C SER A 179 -28.33 3.85 -22.84
N PHE A 180 -27.92 4.18 -21.62
CA PHE A 180 -28.78 4.34 -20.45
C PHE A 180 -29.12 5.83 -20.26
N ASP A 181 -30.32 6.12 -19.74
CA ASP A 181 -30.82 7.48 -19.56
C ASP A 181 -30.54 8.07 -18.17
N ASP A 182 -30.02 7.27 -17.25
CA ASP A 182 -29.77 7.61 -15.85
C ASP A 182 -28.29 7.58 -15.44
N THR A 183 -27.37 7.44 -16.40
CA THR A 183 -25.91 7.38 -16.16
C THR A 183 -25.20 8.67 -16.54
N GLU A 184 -24.01 8.88 -15.96
CA GLU A 184 -23.15 10.04 -16.25
C GLU A 184 -21.76 9.57 -16.71
N ILE A 185 -21.40 9.89 -17.96
CA ILE A 185 -20.04 9.68 -18.48
C ILE A 185 -19.17 10.85 -18.00
N LEU A 186 -18.15 10.55 -17.18
CA LEU A 186 -17.15 11.54 -16.77
C LEU A 186 -16.29 11.98 -17.95
N GLY A 187 -15.86 11.02 -18.78
CA GLY A 187 -15.06 11.27 -19.96
C GLY A 187 -14.10 10.12 -20.27
N TRP A 188 -13.03 10.41 -21.01
CA TRP A 188 -12.05 9.39 -21.43
C TRP A 188 -10.62 9.74 -21.01
N MET A 189 -9.77 8.71 -20.95
CA MET A 189 -8.36 8.84 -20.57
C MET A 189 -7.43 8.15 -21.55
N ALA A 190 -6.31 8.80 -21.86
CA ALA A 190 -5.30 8.28 -22.77
C ALA A 190 -3.87 8.69 -22.37
N TYR A 191 -2.89 7.81 -22.61
CA TYR A 191 -1.49 8.01 -22.20
C TYR A 191 -0.57 8.53 -23.32
N ASN A 192 -1.02 8.47 -24.58
CA ASN A 192 -0.24 8.87 -25.75
C ASN A 192 -0.97 9.96 -26.55
N THR A 193 -1.46 10.97 -25.83
CA THR A 193 -2.24 12.10 -26.36
C THR A 193 -1.71 13.41 -25.80
N ASP A 194 -1.96 14.49 -26.50
CA ASP A 194 -1.61 15.84 -26.07
C ASP A 194 -2.36 16.23 -24.77
N SER A 195 -1.66 16.90 -23.85
CA SER A 195 -2.20 17.31 -22.54
C SER A 195 -3.01 18.62 -22.56
N THR A 196 -3.09 19.32 -23.70
CA THR A 196 -3.62 20.70 -23.83
C THR A 196 -5.02 20.89 -23.26
N TYR A 197 -5.91 19.91 -23.42
CA TYR A 197 -7.29 19.96 -22.92
C TYR A 197 -7.53 19.01 -21.74
N SER A 198 -6.45 18.51 -21.12
CA SER A 198 -6.56 17.57 -20.01
C SER A 198 -6.96 18.25 -18.72
N LEU A 199 -7.71 17.53 -17.89
CA LEU A 199 -8.12 17.97 -16.57
C LEU A 199 -6.93 17.92 -15.59
N PRO A 200 -6.80 18.90 -14.68
CA PRO A 200 -5.85 18.82 -13.58
C PRO A 200 -6.17 17.62 -12.67
N GLN A 201 -5.22 17.21 -11.84
CA GLN A 201 -5.46 16.19 -10.81
C GLN A 201 -6.50 16.71 -9.81
N SER A 202 -7.51 15.88 -9.52
CA SER A 202 -8.52 16.16 -8.50
C SER A 202 -7.93 16.04 -7.10
N SER A 203 -8.47 16.83 -6.17
CA SER A 203 -8.26 16.68 -4.73
C SER A 203 -9.62 16.79 -4.02
N PRO A 204 -9.81 16.10 -2.89
CA PRO A 204 -11.05 16.21 -2.11
C PRO A 204 -11.31 17.64 -1.63
N ASP A 205 -12.54 17.94 -1.23
CA ASP A 205 -12.82 19.17 -0.46
C ASP A 205 -11.91 19.19 0.78
N PRO A 206 -11.11 20.26 1.00
CA PRO A 206 -10.28 20.43 2.19
C PRO A 206 -10.96 20.05 3.52
N LYS A 207 -12.26 20.31 3.66
CA LYS A 207 -12.98 20.01 4.91
C LYS A 207 -13.09 18.51 5.18
N LEU A 208 -13.14 17.69 4.13
CA LEU A 208 -13.24 16.23 4.22
C LEU A 208 -11.92 15.60 4.67
N LEU A 209 -10.79 16.28 4.50
CA LEU A 209 -9.46 15.83 4.95
C LEU A 209 -9.18 16.07 6.44
N ASN A 210 -10.10 16.73 7.16
CA ASN A 210 -9.91 16.95 8.59
C ASN A 210 -10.02 15.65 9.37
N ILE A 211 -9.36 15.60 10.52
CA ILE A 211 -9.52 14.52 11.51
C ILE A 211 -10.38 15.09 12.64
N GLN A 212 -11.50 14.43 12.94
CA GLN A 212 -12.41 14.85 14.00
C GLN A 212 -12.23 13.94 15.23
N CYS A 213 -12.35 14.50 16.42
CA CYS A 213 -12.41 13.72 17.66
C CYS A 213 -13.87 13.45 18.01
N ALA A 214 -14.16 12.22 18.42
CA ALA A 214 -15.44 11.81 18.96
C ALA A 214 -15.25 11.07 20.29
N GLN A 215 -16.33 10.94 21.05
CA GLN A 215 -16.32 10.29 22.36
C GLN A 215 -17.48 9.32 22.44
N ARG A 216 -17.19 8.09 22.86
CA ARG A 216 -18.19 7.08 23.20
C ARG A 216 -18.80 7.38 24.56
N LEU A 217 -20.08 7.08 24.73
CA LEU A 217 -20.71 7.14 26.05
C LEU A 217 -20.05 6.11 26.98
N ASN A 218 -19.50 6.55 28.11
CA ASN A 218 -18.95 5.65 29.11
C ASN A 218 -20.07 5.03 29.95
N SER A 219 -20.40 3.77 29.64
CA SER A 219 -21.29 2.91 30.42
C SER A 219 -20.54 1.73 31.06
N GLY A 220 -19.21 1.83 31.19
CA GLY A 220 -18.36 0.77 31.76
C GLY A 220 -18.03 -0.38 30.80
N GLN A 221 -18.19 -0.20 29.49
CA GLN A 221 -17.97 -1.23 28.46
C GLN A 221 -16.55 -1.82 28.51
N PHE A 222 -15.56 -1.01 28.88
CA PHE A 222 -14.14 -1.40 28.94
C PHE A 222 -13.62 -1.58 30.38
N ALA A 223 -14.51 -1.67 31.38
CA ALA A 223 -14.11 -1.81 32.79
C ALA A 223 -13.61 -3.22 33.14
N ALA A 224 -14.06 -4.23 32.39
CA ALA A 224 -13.56 -5.61 32.47
C ALA A 224 -12.62 -5.90 31.30
N ASN A 225 -11.91 -7.03 31.37
CA ASN A 225 -11.11 -7.51 30.24
C ASN A 225 -12.03 -7.83 29.08
N TRP A 226 -11.85 -7.14 27.95
CA TRP A 226 -12.64 -7.27 26.73
C TRP A 226 -11.88 -7.96 25.59
N LEU A 227 -10.58 -8.21 25.78
CA LEU A 227 -9.80 -9.07 24.91
C LEU A 227 -9.89 -10.53 25.37
N ASP A 228 -9.87 -11.46 24.43
CA ASP A 228 -9.97 -12.90 24.67
C ASP A 228 -8.67 -13.43 25.29
N SER A 229 -8.73 -13.72 26.59
CA SER A 229 -7.60 -14.28 27.33
C SER A 229 -7.19 -15.69 26.92
N THR A 230 -7.99 -16.37 26.08
CA THR A 230 -7.66 -17.70 25.54
C THR A 230 -6.91 -17.64 24.21
N ASP A 231 -6.98 -16.51 23.50
CA ASP A 231 -6.15 -16.25 22.32
C ASP A 231 -4.75 -15.78 22.76
N GLN A 232 -3.72 -16.50 22.32
CA GLN A 232 -2.34 -16.27 22.73
C GLN A 232 -1.84 -14.88 22.30
N LEU A 233 -2.27 -14.38 21.14
CA LEU A 233 -1.87 -13.07 20.63
C LEU A 233 -2.47 -11.98 21.51
N GLU A 234 -3.77 -12.05 21.79
CA GLU A 234 -4.47 -11.09 22.64
C GLU A 234 -3.93 -11.09 24.08
N GLN A 235 -3.63 -12.27 24.64
CA GLN A 235 -2.98 -12.37 25.94
C GLN A 235 -1.60 -11.71 25.96
N THR A 236 -0.80 -11.92 24.90
CA THR A 236 0.54 -11.33 24.77
C THR A 236 0.45 -9.81 24.64
N TYR A 237 -0.53 -9.32 23.88
CA TYR A 237 -0.82 -7.89 23.75
C TYR A 237 -1.20 -7.25 25.10
N LEU A 238 -2.10 -7.89 25.86
CA LEU A 238 -2.50 -7.44 27.20
C LEU A 238 -1.30 -7.34 28.15
N GLN A 239 -0.36 -8.29 28.08
CA GLN A 239 0.84 -8.28 28.92
C GLN A 239 1.80 -7.16 28.54
N ALA A 240 2.04 -6.96 27.24
CA ALA A 240 2.90 -5.91 26.74
C ALA A 240 2.34 -4.50 27.01
N ASN A 241 1.02 -4.34 26.98
CA ASN A 241 0.31 -3.06 27.07
C ASN A 241 -0.53 -2.89 28.35
N ALA A 242 -0.18 -3.60 29.44
CA ALA A 242 -1.02 -3.72 30.65
C ALA A 242 -1.44 -2.38 31.29
N ASN A 243 -0.63 -1.32 31.11
CA ASN A 243 -0.93 -0.01 31.68
C ASN A 243 -1.82 0.87 30.77
N LYS A 244 -1.84 0.60 29.46
CA LYS A 244 -2.45 1.46 28.44
C LYS A 244 -2.64 0.65 27.16
N LEU A 245 -3.87 0.15 26.93
CA LEU A 245 -4.13 -0.79 25.82
C LEU A 245 -4.11 -0.13 24.44
N LEU A 246 -4.61 1.09 24.29
CA LEU A 246 -4.62 1.81 23.01
C LEU A 246 -4.09 3.23 23.23
N ASN A 247 -4.78 3.96 24.10
CA ASN A 247 -4.55 5.37 24.38
C ASN A 247 -4.85 5.70 25.87
N ASP A 248 -4.71 6.97 26.23
CA ASP A 248 -4.99 7.53 27.56
C ASP A 248 -6.49 7.61 27.91
N ASP A 249 -7.38 7.60 26.92
CA ASP A 249 -8.83 7.54 27.11
C ASP A 249 -9.47 6.56 26.11
N ILE A 250 -9.77 5.36 26.60
CA ILE A 250 -10.33 4.26 25.80
C ILE A 250 -11.72 4.57 25.22
N TYR A 251 -12.40 5.62 25.69
CA TYR A 251 -13.69 6.06 25.14
C TYR A 251 -13.53 7.13 24.05
N ARG A 252 -12.33 7.70 23.90
CA ARG A 252 -12.03 8.65 22.83
C ARG A 252 -11.62 7.90 21.56
N TYR A 253 -12.16 8.36 20.45
CA TYR A 253 -11.80 7.88 19.12
C TYR A 253 -11.80 9.04 18.14
N PHE A 254 -11.33 8.79 16.93
CA PHE A 254 -11.28 9.77 15.87
C PHE A 254 -12.02 9.28 14.65
N THR A 255 -12.45 10.23 13.83
CA THR A 255 -13.10 9.95 12.57
C THR A 255 -12.44 10.69 11.43
N ILE A 256 -12.47 10.06 10.26
CA ILE A 256 -12.16 10.66 8.96
C ILE A 256 -13.34 10.40 8.01
N SER A 257 -13.43 11.16 6.93
CA SER A 257 -14.47 10.93 5.92
C SER A 257 -14.06 9.81 4.95
N GLU A 258 -15.04 9.19 4.27
CA GLU A 258 -14.79 8.22 3.20
C GLU A 258 -13.90 8.82 2.08
N SER A 259 -14.12 10.10 1.73
CA SER A 259 -13.26 10.80 0.76
C SER A 259 -11.81 10.93 1.23
N ALA A 260 -11.57 11.09 2.53
CA ALA A 260 -10.21 11.10 3.06
C ALA A 260 -9.56 9.71 3.02
N GLU A 261 -10.32 8.65 3.32
CA GLU A 261 -9.82 7.28 3.16
C GLU A 261 -9.49 6.96 1.69
N HIS A 262 -10.36 7.32 0.74
CA HIS A 262 -10.08 7.13 -0.68
C HIS A 262 -8.83 7.89 -1.14
N GLU A 263 -8.62 9.12 -0.66
CA GLU A 263 -7.41 9.89 -0.96
C GLU A 263 -6.15 9.24 -0.35
N LEU A 264 -6.25 8.65 0.84
CA LEU A 264 -5.18 7.88 1.47
C LEU A 264 -4.86 6.60 0.70
N ALA A 265 -5.87 5.86 0.25
CA ALA A 265 -5.69 4.67 -0.58
C ALA A 265 -4.99 5.01 -1.91
N LYS A 266 -5.47 6.06 -2.59
CA LYS A 266 -4.86 6.60 -3.80
C LYS A 266 -3.40 7.00 -3.58
N ALA A 267 -3.13 7.82 -2.55
CA ALA A 267 -1.79 8.28 -2.23
C ALA A 267 -0.85 7.12 -1.88
N THR A 268 -1.35 6.12 -1.15
CA THR A 268 -0.58 4.93 -0.78
C THR A 268 -0.13 4.15 -2.01
N ASN A 269 -1.05 3.87 -2.92
CA ASN A 269 -0.78 3.12 -4.13
C ASN A 269 0.16 3.88 -5.08
N GLU A 270 -0.08 5.18 -5.25
CA GLU A 270 0.76 6.06 -6.09
C GLU A 270 2.18 6.20 -5.53
N LEU A 271 2.31 6.49 -4.23
CA LEU A 271 3.60 6.63 -3.58
C LEU A 271 4.38 5.32 -3.63
N HIS A 272 3.77 4.17 -3.36
CA HIS A 272 4.45 2.88 -3.46
C HIS A 272 5.17 2.73 -4.82
N LEU A 273 4.47 3.01 -5.92
CA LEU A 273 5.05 2.96 -7.27
C LEU A 273 6.16 4.00 -7.48
N MET A 274 6.01 5.22 -6.96
CA MET A 274 7.06 6.23 -7.00
C MET A 274 8.31 5.80 -6.22
N TYR A 275 8.16 5.18 -5.04
CA TYR A 275 9.25 4.64 -4.24
C TYR A 275 9.96 3.49 -4.97
N LEU A 276 9.22 2.60 -5.65
CA LEU A 276 9.81 1.55 -6.49
C LEU A 276 10.58 2.13 -7.69
N HIS A 277 10.04 3.17 -8.33
CA HIS A 277 10.70 3.86 -9.44
C HIS A 277 12.01 4.52 -8.99
N ALA A 278 11.99 5.20 -7.84
CA ALA A 278 13.19 5.79 -7.24
C ALA A 278 14.21 4.71 -6.83
N THR A 279 13.74 3.57 -6.30
CA THR A 279 14.58 2.42 -5.94
C THR A 279 15.32 1.86 -7.15
N ASP A 280 14.61 1.64 -8.27
CA ASP A 280 15.23 1.20 -9.53
C ASP A 280 16.32 2.17 -9.99
N LYS A 281 16.02 3.48 -9.95
CA LYS A 281 16.95 4.53 -10.33
C LYS A 281 18.21 4.54 -9.47
N VAL A 282 18.06 4.40 -8.15
CA VAL A 282 19.18 4.33 -7.20
C VAL A 282 20.06 3.12 -7.47
N LEU A 283 19.46 1.94 -7.70
CA LEU A 283 20.23 0.71 -7.90
C LEU A 283 20.97 0.67 -9.25
N GLN A 284 20.54 1.48 -10.22
CA GLN A 284 21.21 1.66 -11.52
C GLN A 284 22.35 2.69 -11.51
N ASP A 285 22.50 3.49 -10.44
CA ASP A 285 23.51 4.57 -10.35
C ASP A 285 24.31 4.47 -9.03
N ASP A 286 25.58 4.06 -9.14
CA ASP A 286 26.50 3.96 -8.00
C ASP A 286 26.64 5.29 -7.21
N ASN A 287 26.48 6.44 -7.87
CA ASN A 287 26.56 7.74 -7.19
C ASN A 287 25.34 7.97 -6.29
N LEU A 288 24.15 7.58 -6.74
CA LEU A 288 22.95 7.66 -5.92
C LEU A 288 23.02 6.65 -4.77
N LEU A 289 23.40 5.39 -5.06
CA LEU A 289 23.50 4.35 -4.04
C LEU A 289 24.52 4.69 -2.94
N ALA A 290 25.59 5.42 -3.25
CA ALA A 290 26.56 5.89 -2.27
C ALA A 290 25.96 6.84 -1.20
N LEU A 291 24.86 7.53 -1.50
CA LEU A 291 24.20 8.46 -0.57
C LEU A 291 23.49 7.73 0.58
N PHE A 292 23.11 6.48 0.38
CA PHE A 292 22.41 5.62 1.35
C PHE A 292 23.33 5.08 2.45
N ASP A 293 24.65 5.28 2.29
CA ASP A 293 25.68 4.84 3.23
C ASP A 293 25.71 3.32 3.48
N ILE A 294 25.19 2.49 2.57
CA ILE A 294 25.22 1.04 2.71
C ILE A 294 26.61 0.51 2.32
N PRO A 295 27.22 -0.43 3.09
CA PRO A 295 28.51 -1.04 2.76
C PRO A 295 28.59 -1.54 1.32
N LYS A 296 29.62 -1.10 0.58
CA LYS A 296 29.79 -1.41 -0.86
C LYS A 296 29.75 -2.90 -1.19
N ILE A 297 30.18 -3.75 -0.25
CA ILE A 297 30.15 -5.21 -0.40
C ILE A 297 28.72 -5.76 -0.59
N LEU A 298 27.69 -5.03 -0.15
CA LEU A 298 26.28 -5.41 -0.29
C LEU A 298 25.65 -4.91 -1.60
N TRP A 299 26.27 -3.99 -2.34
CA TRP A 299 25.67 -3.42 -3.55
C TRP A 299 25.30 -4.46 -4.62
N PRO A 300 26.15 -5.47 -4.92
CA PRO A 300 25.76 -6.54 -5.85
C PRO A 300 24.56 -7.36 -5.34
N ARG A 301 24.45 -7.54 -4.01
CA ARG A 301 23.34 -8.29 -3.39
C ARG A 301 22.03 -7.49 -3.38
N LEU A 302 22.09 -6.17 -3.20
CA LEU A 302 20.94 -5.28 -3.35
C LEU A 302 20.37 -5.35 -4.76
N ARG A 303 21.23 -5.25 -5.77
CA ARG A 303 20.83 -5.37 -7.19
C ARG A 303 20.24 -6.73 -7.51
N LEU A 304 20.84 -7.80 -7.00
CA LEU A 304 20.33 -9.16 -7.16
C LEU A 304 18.97 -9.35 -6.47
N SER A 305 18.83 -8.80 -5.26
CA SER A 305 17.58 -8.83 -4.50
C SER A 305 16.47 -8.09 -5.25
N TRP A 306 16.76 -6.91 -5.78
CA TRP A 306 15.83 -6.15 -6.62
C TRP A 306 15.40 -6.94 -7.85
N GLN A 307 16.36 -7.48 -8.60
CA GLN A 307 16.07 -8.21 -9.83
C GLN A 307 15.24 -9.48 -9.60
N LYS A 308 15.45 -10.19 -8.49
CA LYS A 308 14.82 -11.49 -8.22
C LYS A 308 13.56 -11.44 -7.36
N HIS A 309 13.45 -10.43 -6.50
CA HIS A 309 12.47 -10.39 -5.42
C HIS A 309 11.68 -9.07 -5.38
N ARG A 310 11.62 -8.35 -6.52
CA ARG A 310 10.87 -7.10 -6.66
C ARG A 310 9.41 -7.23 -6.21
N HIS A 311 8.76 -8.34 -6.58
CA HIS A 311 7.35 -8.64 -6.26
C HIS A 311 7.23 -9.55 -5.04
N SER A 312 8.19 -9.50 -4.11
CA SER A 312 8.17 -10.31 -2.88
C SER A 312 8.10 -9.47 -1.61
N MET A 313 7.88 -8.14 -1.73
CA MET A 313 7.59 -7.31 -0.58
C MET A 313 6.22 -7.69 -0.04
N LEU A 314 6.14 -8.04 1.24
CA LEU A 314 4.90 -8.46 1.88
C LEU A 314 4.12 -7.26 2.38
N THR A 315 4.73 -6.43 3.23
CA THR A 315 4.06 -5.27 3.81
C THR A 315 4.99 -4.11 4.14
N GLY A 316 4.40 -2.92 4.30
CA GLY A 316 5.08 -1.70 4.71
C GLY A 316 4.09 -0.70 5.30
N ARG A 317 4.59 0.43 5.82
CA ARG A 317 3.75 1.48 6.39
C ARG A 317 4.22 2.88 5.99
N LEU A 318 3.35 3.67 5.38
CA LEU A 318 3.59 5.07 5.04
C LEU A 318 3.08 5.96 6.17
N ASP A 319 3.88 6.97 6.53
CA ASP A 319 3.55 7.91 7.58
C ASP A 319 3.21 9.27 6.97
N PHE A 320 2.01 9.79 7.25
CA PHE A 320 1.45 10.99 6.63
C PHE A 320 1.08 12.09 7.63
N CYS A 321 1.10 13.32 7.14
CA CYS A 321 0.29 14.41 7.66
C CYS A 321 -0.94 14.61 6.78
N MET A 322 -2.12 14.63 7.39
CA MET A 322 -3.38 14.93 6.71
C MET A 322 -4.15 16.00 7.47
N ALA A 323 -4.49 17.10 6.79
CA ALA A 323 -5.36 18.15 7.30
C ALA A 323 -6.04 18.88 6.13
N ASP A 324 -6.78 19.95 6.42
CA ASP A 324 -7.42 20.79 5.39
C ASP A 324 -6.46 21.40 4.36
N ASN A 325 -5.18 21.54 4.70
CA ASN A 325 -4.14 22.01 3.79
C ASN A 325 -3.56 20.91 2.88
N GLY A 326 -4.05 19.68 2.99
CA GLY A 326 -3.71 18.55 2.11
C GLY A 326 -3.06 17.37 2.83
N LEU A 327 -2.55 16.45 2.01
CA LEU A 327 -1.92 15.19 2.42
C LEU A 327 -0.43 15.19 2.04
N LYS A 328 0.45 14.90 2.99
CA LYS A 328 1.92 14.86 2.78
C LYS A 328 2.54 13.63 3.41
N VAL A 329 3.41 12.94 2.67
CA VAL A 329 4.17 11.79 3.20
C VAL A 329 5.48 12.25 3.85
N TYR A 330 5.77 11.73 5.04
CA TYR A 330 7.03 11.94 5.72
C TYR A 330 8.08 10.90 5.36
N GLU A 331 7.69 9.61 5.34
CA GLU A 331 8.55 8.47 5.08
C GLU A 331 7.75 7.20 4.73
N TYR A 332 8.46 6.18 4.23
CA TYR A 332 7.92 4.86 3.96
C TYR A 332 8.71 3.79 4.71
N ASN A 333 8.11 3.18 5.74
CA ASN A 333 8.69 2.09 6.50
C ASN A 333 8.50 0.77 5.74
N ALA A 334 9.35 0.51 4.74
CA ALA A 334 9.25 -0.66 3.84
C ALA A 334 10.01 -1.91 4.32
N ASP A 335 10.84 -1.80 5.37
CA ASP A 335 11.70 -2.89 5.85
C ASP A 335 11.09 -3.67 7.03
N SER A 336 10.66 -2.95 8.07
CA SER A 336 10.15 -3.53 9.30
C SER A 336 9.11 -2.59 9.92
N ALA A 337 7.91 -2.59 9.35
CA ALA A 337 6.76 -1.87 9.90
C ALA A 337 6.08 -2.67 11.01
N SER A 338 5.50 -1.98 11.99
CA SER A 338 4.63 -2.53 13.05
C SER A 338 3.27 -1.83 13.03
N CYS A 339 2.48 -1.96 14.11
CA CYS A 339 1.11 -1.44 14.26
C CYS A 339 0.01 -2.26 13.54
N HIS A 340 0.35 -3.36 12.87
CA HIS A 340 -0.63 -4.22 12.20
C HIS A 340 -1.63 -4.82 13.19
N THR A 341 -1.14 -5.33 14.31
CA THR A 341 -1.97 -5.97 15.36
C THR A 341 -2.98 -4.98 15.93
N GLU A 342 -2.53 -3.78 16.26
CA GLU A 342 -3.34 -2.74 16.86
C GLU A 342 -4.44 -2.27 15.91
N ALA A 343 -4.06 -1.97 14.66
CA ALA A 343 -4.97 -1.46 13.65
C ALA A 343 -6.02 -2.50 13.24
N CYS A 344 -5.59 -3.71 12.94
CA CYS A 344 -6.46 -4.76 12.40
C CYS A 344 -7.30 -5.43 13.48
N LEU A 345 -6.67 -5.86 14.58
CA LEU A 345 -7.34 -6.74 15.56
C LEU A 345 -7.86 -5.97 16.77
N ILE A 346 -7.02 -5.14 17.41
CA ILE A 346 -7.36 -4.54 18.70
C ILE A 346 -8.41 -3.43 18.53
N ILE A 347 -8.30 -2.59 17.51
CA ILE A 347 -9.31 -1.56 17.21
C ILE A 347 -10.65 -2.20 16.79
N GLN A 348 -10.62 -3.29 16.01
CA GLN A 348 -11.84 -4.02 15.65
C GLN A 348 -12.55 -4.55 16.90
N LYS A 349 -11.83 -5.21 17.81
CA LYS A 349 -12.39 -5.69 19.08
C LYS A 349 -12.85 -4.57 19.99
N TRP A 350 -12.18 -3.42 19.96
CA TRP A 350 -12.62 -2.23 20.68
C TRP A 350 -13.97 -1.73 20.15
N ALA A 351 -14.16 -1.73 18.82
CA ALA A 351 -15.40 -1.32 18.18
C ALA A 351 -16.55 -2.26 18.59
N GLU A 352 -16.33 -3.58 18.45
CA GLU A 352 -17.25 -4.65 18.81
C GLU A 352 -17.65 -4.61 20.30
N GLN A 353 -16.67 -4.48 21.20
CA GLN A 353 -16.92 -4.47 22.64
C GLN A 353 -17.80 -3.30 23.06
N GLY A 354 -17.60 -2.11 22.48
CA GLY A 354 -18.39 -0.97 22.88
C GLY A 354 -19.83 -1.02 22.33
N GLY A 355 -20.06 -1.70 21.20
CA GLY A 355 -21.39 -2.12 20.73
C GLY A 355 -22.30 -1.02 20.15
N ASP A 356 -21.87 0.24 20.13
CA ASP A 356 -22.61 1.40 19.58
C ASP A 356 -22.07 1.95 18.26
N ILE A 357 -20.99 1.36 17.72
CA ILE A 357 -20.42 1.69 16.41
C ILE A 357 -20.61 0.47 15.51
N THR A 358 -21.16 0.68 14.31
CA THR A 358 -21.43 -0.40 13.34
C THR A 358 -20.35 -0.53 12.30
N GLU A 359 -19.58 0.54 12.10
CA GLU A 359 -18.43 0.62 11.23
C GLU A 359 -17.27 -0.20 11.79
N ASN A 360 -16.58 -0.92 10.92
CA ASN A 360 -15.40 -1.69 11.27
C ASN A 360 -14.15 -0.81 11.34
N SER A 361 -13.07 -1.39 11.85
CA SER A 361 -11.74 -0.82 11.67
C SER A 361 -11.43 -0.69 10.18
N PRO A 362 -10.88 0.44 9.70
CA PRO A 362 -10.47 0.58 8.31
C PRO A 362 -9.21 -0.25 7.96
N ALA A 363 -8.73 -1.08 8.88
CA ALA A 363 -7.68 -2.08 8.65
C ALA A 363 -8.17 -3.51 8.97
N GLU A 364 -9.48 -3.76 9.02
CA GLU A 364 -10.03 -5.07 9.41
C GLU A 364 -9.55 -6.23 8.52
N ASP A 365 -9.40 -5.98 7.22
CA ASP A 365 -9.02 -7.00 6.24
C ASP A 365 -7.52 -7.25 6.14
N LEU A 366 -6.69 -6.45 6.82
CA LEU A 366 -5.22 -6.52 6.74
C LEU A 366 -4.66 -7.94 6.99
N LEU A 367 -5.25 -8.68 7.94
CA LEU A 367 -4.84 -10.05 8.23
C LEU A 367 -5.14 -11.00 7.06
N ASN A 368 -6.31 -10.86 6.44
CA ASN A 368 -6.74 -11.68 5.30
C ASN A 368 -5.90 -11.35 4.06
N GLU A 369 -5.61 -10.07 3.82
CA GLU A 369 -4.75 -9.65 2.71
C GLU A 369 -3.35 -10.22 2.84
N LEU A 370 -2.73 -10.15 4.02
CA LEU A 370 -1.42 -10.75 4.29
C LEU A 370 -1.45 -12.27 4.07
N ALA A 371 -2.51 -12.95 4.52
CA ALA A 371 -2.68 -14.39 4.30
C ALA A 371 -2.80 -14.71 2.80
N SER A 372 -3.55 -13.91 2.03
CA SER A 372 -3.65 -14.07 0.58
C SER A 372 -2.29 -13.96 -0.10
N VAL A 373 -1.47 -12.95 0.24
CA VAL A 373 -0.12 -12.78 -0.35
C VAL A 373 0.76 -13.99 -0.05
N TRP A 374 0.75 -14.47 1.19
CA TRP A 374 1.45 -15.71 1.55
C TRP A 374 0.96 -16.91 0.73
N LYS A 375 -0.35 -17.05 0.59
CA LYS A 375 -0.99 -18.15 -0.15
C LYS A 375 -0.62 -18.13 -1.65
N TYR A 376 -0.57 -16.96 -2.29
CA TYR A 376 -0.20 -16.86 -3.71
C TYR A 376 1.29 -17.07 -3.96
N SER A 377 2.14 -16.78 -2.97
CA SER A 377 3.57 -16.99 -3.12
C SER A 377 3.91 -18.47 -3.39
N GLN A 378 3.11 -19.44 -2.89
CA GLN A 378 3.19 -20.92 -3.00
C GLN A 378 4.58 -21.59 -2.99
N GLU A 379 5.63 -20.85 -2.63
CA GLU A 379 7.00 -21.32 -2.69
C GLU A 379 7.46 -21.96 -1.37
N TYR A 380 6.68 -21.86 -0.29
CA TYR A 380 7.11 -22.20 1.07
C TYR A 380 6.13 -23.09 1.82
N SER A 381 6.63 -24.21 2.34
CA SER A 381 5.87 -25.09 3.25
C SER A 381 6.11 -24.77 4.73
N PHE A 382 7.19 -24.04 5.04
CA PHE A 382 7.55 -23.68 6.42
C PHE A 382 8.26 -22.32 6.46
N VAL A 383 7.90 -21.47 7.43
CA VAL A 383 8.53 -20.15 7.65
C VAL A 383 9.00 -19.99 9.09
N HIS A 384 10.27 -19.64 9.29
CA HIS A 384 10.79 -19.22 10.59
C HIS A 384 10.51 -17.73 10.81
N ILE A 385 9.87 -17.38 11.92
CA ILE A 385 9.56 -16.01 12.30
C ILE A 385 10.63 -15.54 13.29
N MET A 386 11.54 -14.68 12.85
CA MET A 386 12.64 -14.18 13.68
C MET A 386 12.28 -12.85 14.34
N LYS A 387 12.41 -12.80 15.67
CA LYS A 387 12.19 -11.58 16.46
C LYS A 387 13.24 -11.34 17.52
N ASP A 388 13.36 -10.09 17.98
CA ASP A 388 14.22 -9.72 19.10
C ASP A 388 13.53 -9.99 20.45
N ASP A 389 14.22 -9.69 21.54
CA ASP A 389 13.69 -9.65 22.90
C ASP A 389 13.01 -8.30 23.19
N ASP A 390 11.92 -8.03 22.47
CA ASP A 390 11.07 -6.85 22.64
C ASP A 390 9.60 -7.25 22.76
N ALA A 391 8.88 -6.61 23.68
CA ALA A 391 7.50 -6.97 24.01
C ALA A 391 6.50 -6.60 22.90
N GLU A 392 6.76 -5.54 22.10
CA GLU A 392 5.95 -5.20 20.93
C GLU A 392 6.08 -6.28 19.85
N GLU A 393 7.29 -6.80 19.68
CA GLU A 393 7.57 -7.84 18.69
C GLU A 393 6.97 -9.20 19.06
N ASP A 394 6.69 -9.48 20.34
CA ASP A 394 6.06 -10.73 20.76
C ASP A 394 4.67 -10.91 20.14
N TYR A 395 3.78 -9.92 20.26
CA TYR A 395 2.44 -10.01 19.67
C TYR A 395 2.43 -9.73 18.17
N HIS A 396 3.36 -8.92 17.66
CA HIS A 396 3.49 -8.69 16.22
C HIS A 396 3.93 -9.96 15.48
N ALA A 397 4.86 -10.74 16.04
CA ALA A 397 5.25 -12.05 15.49
C ALA A 397 4.08 -13.05 15.48
N LEU A 398 3.25 -13.06 16.54
CA LEU A 398 2.05 -13.89 16.60
C LEU A 398 1.00 -13.49 15.56
N PHE A 399 0.84 -12.18 15.28
CA PHE A 399 -0.03 -11.70 14.23
C PHE A 399 0.39 -12.24 12.86
N MET A 400 1.69 -12.14 12.52
CA MET A 400 2.20 -12.71 11.27
C MET A 400 2.09 -14.24 11.23
N GLN A 401 2.30 -14.92 12.35
CA GLN A 401 2.08 -16.37 12.45
C GLN A 401 0.61 -16.74 12.15
N LYS A 402 -0.35 -15.92 12.57
CA LYS A 402 -1.78 -16.11 12.27
C LYS A 402 -2.06 -15.95 10.78
N ALA A 403 -1.46 -14.95 10.12
CA ALA A 403 -1.54 -14.77 8.66
C ALA A 403 -0.98 -15.99 7.90
N LEU A 404 0.20 -16.48 8.30
CA LEU A 404 0.81 -17.69 7.72
C LEU A 404 -0.07 -18.94 7.92
N SER A 405 -0.67 -19.09 9.10
CA SER A 405 -1.58 -20.21 9.40
C SER A 405 -2.84 -20.17 8.54
N LEU A 406 -3.43 -18.98 8.32
CA LEU A 406 -4.57 -18.79 7.40
C LEU A 406 -4.18 -19.12 5.95
N ALA A 407 -2.94 -18.84 5.56
CA ALA A 407 -2.39 -19.23 4.26
C ALA A 407 -2.08 -20.74 4.14
N GLY A 408 -2.24 -21.51 5.20
CA GLY A 408 -1.91 -22.94 5.25
C GLY A 408 -0.40 -23.24 5.34
N ILE A 409 0.40 -22.28 5.82
CA ILE A 409 1.86 -22.38 5.93
C ILE A 409 2.26 -22.64 7.39
N GLU A 410 3.03 -23.70 7.62
CA GLU A 410 3.58 -23.97 8.96
C GLU A 410 4.63 -22.92 9.33
N SER A 411 4.72 -22.57 10.62
CA SER A 411 5.72 -21.62 11.07
C SER A 411 6.20 -21.86 12.50
N LYS A 412 7.37 -21.30 12.81
CA LYS A 412 7.93 -21.31 14.17
C LYS A 412 8.59 -19.98 14.49
N ILE A 413 8.20 -19.41 15.64
CA ILE A 413 8.78 -18.18 16.17
C ILE A 413 10.13 -18.50 16.84
N LEU A 414 11.16 -17.76 16.45
CA LEU A 414 12.51 -17.79 16.98
C LEU A 414 12.75 -16.48 17.73
N LYS A 415 12.89 -16.56 19.05
CA LYS A 415 13.19 -15.41 19.92
C LYS A 415 14.71 -15.29 20.09
N GLY A 416 15.28 -14.19 19.61
CA GLY A 416 16.73 -13.99 19.56
C GLY A 416 17.42 -15.01 18.63
N LEU A 417 18.72 -15.24 18.87
CA LEU A 417 19.55 -16.09 18.01
C LEU A 417 20.05 -17.36 18.69
N ASP A 418 19.81 -17.53 19.99
CA ASP A 418 20.37 -18.64 20.78
C ASP A 418 19.72 -20.00 20.44
N CYS A 419 18.57 -19.99 19.75
CA CYS A 419 17.86 -21.18 19.26
C CYS A 419 18.25 -21.61 17.83
N ILE A 420 19.28 -20.95 17.26
CA ILE A 420 19.78 -21.21 15.90
C ILE A 420 21.20 -21.75 15.99
N HIS A 421 21.43 -22.89 15.36
CA HIS A 421 22.69 -23.63 15.44
C HIS A 421 23.24 -23.99 14.07
N TRP A 422 24.53 -24.32 14.03
CA TRP A 422 25.16 -24.92 12.85
C TRP A 422 25.10 -26.45 12.94
N ASN A 423 24.60 -27.11 11.91
CA ASN A 423 24.75 -28.55 11.77
C ASN A 423 26.19 -28.92 11.32
N PRO A 424 26.59 -30.21 11.34
CA PRO A 424 27.93 -30.63 10.91
C PRO A 424 28.29 -30.31 9.45
N ALA A 425 27.29 -30.02 8.60
CA ALA A 425 27.48 -29.61 7.21
C ALA A 425 27.60 -28.07 7.06
N GLY A 426 27.54 -27.31 8.15
CA GLY A 426 27.58 -25.85 8.13
C GLY A 426 26.30 -25.20 7.60
N GLN A 427 25.15 -25.87 7.76
CA GLN A 427 23.82 -25.31 7.51
C GLN A 427 23.19 -24.83 8.81
N LEU A 428 22.31 -23.83 8.71
CA LEU A 428 21.57 -23.31 9.86
C LEU A 428 20.36 -24.19 10.14
N ILE A 429 20.23 -24.61 11.39
CA ILE A 429 19.10 -25.38 11.92
C ILE A 429 18.55 -24.71 13.17
N ASP A 430 17.28 -24.97 13.47
CA ASP A 430 16.68 -24.60 14.75
C ASP A 430 16.88 -25.70 15.83
N ASP A 431 16.38 -25.47 17.04
CA ASP A 431 16.42 -26.43 18.16
C ASP A 431 15.74 -27.80 17.88
N ASN A 432 14.94 -27.93 16.82
CA ASN A 432 14.31 -29.18 16.40
C ASN A 432 15.04 -29.81 15.20
N GLU A 433 16.29 -29.40 14.94
CA GLU A 433 17.11 -29.83 13.81
C GLU A 433 16.48 -29.53 12.43
N ARG A 434 15.49 -28.63 12.37
CA ARG A 434 14.89 -28.21 11.09
C ARG A 434 15.77 -27.17 10.44
N LEU A 435 16.06 -27.36 9.15
CA LEU A 435 16.78 -26.38 8.33
C LEU A 435 16.04 -25.06 8.26
N ILE A 436 16.79 -23.96 8.35
CA ILE A 436 16.27 -22.60 8.13
C ILE A 436 16.46 -22.25 6.66
N GLU A 437 15.35 -22.15 5.92
CA GLU A 437 15.32 -21.90 4.48
C GLU A 437 14.54 -20.62 4.12
N CYS A 438 13.52 -20.28 4.92
CA CYS A 438 12.68 -19.10 4.74
C CYS A 438 12.44 -18.42 6.08
N VAL A 439 12.65 -17.10 6.11
CA VAL A 439 12.55 -16.26 7.31
C VAL A 439 11.63 -15.07 7.03
N TRP A 440 10.69 -14.82 7.93
CA TRP A 440 10.10 -13.49 8.12
C TRP A 440 10.72 -12.86 9.38
N LYS A 441 11.11 -11.59 9.32
CA LYS A 441 11.83 -10.91 10.40
C LYS A 441 11.10 -9.65 10.89
N THR A 442 11.10 -9.43 12.21
CA THR A 442 10.80 -8.12 12.80
C THR A 442 12.03 -7.21 12.83
N TRP A 443 13.23 -7.81 12.86
CA TRP A 443 14.50 -7.10 12.81
C TRP A 443 14.59 -6.23 11.55
N ALA A 444 15.08 -5.00 11.71
CA ALA A 444 15.43 -4.18 10.56
C ALA A 444 16.74 -4.65 9.90
N TRP A 445 16.83 -4.49 8.58
CA TRP A 445 18.05 -4.74 7.82
C TRP A 445 19.23 -3.89 8.31
N GLU A 446 19.00 -2.66 8.79
CA GLU A 446 20.09 -1.80 9.27
C GLU A 446 20.86 -2.46 10.44
N THR A 447 20.20 -3.23 11.31
CA THR A 447 20.87 -3.94 12.40
C THR A 447 21.86 -5.00 11.88
N ALA A 448 21.51 -5.68 10.79
CA ALA A 448 22.41 -6.61 10.12
C ALA A 448 23.52 -5.84 9.37
N ILE A 449 23.20 -4.72 8.75
CA ILE A 449 24.17 -3.87 8.06
C ILE A 449 25.22 -3.31 9.03
N ASP A 450 24.84 -2.92 10.25
CA ASP A 450 25.75 -2.47 11.29
C ASP A 450 26.78 -3.54 11.66
N GLN A 451 26.36 -4.81 11.77
CA GLN A 451 27.31 -5.93 11.97
C GLN A 451 28.28 -6.08 10.79
N VAL A 452 27.87 -5.74 9.57
CA VAL A 452 28.80 -5.68 8.42
C VAL A 452 29.77 -4.51 8.58
N ARG A 453 29.32 -3.32 9.03
CA ARG A 453 30.18 -2.15 9.27
C ARG A 453 31.24 -2.43 10.33
N GLU A 454 30.88 -3.10 11.43
CA GLU A 454 31.82 -3.46 12.50
C GLU A 454 32.98 -4.34 12.00
N VAL A 455 32.69 -5.22 11.04
CA VAL A 455 33.68 -6.14 10.45
C VAL A 455 34.44 -5.49 9.27
N SER A 456 33.88 -4.47 8.63
CA SER A 456 34.35 -3.85 7.36
C SER A 456 35.68 -3.05 7.45
N SER A 457 36.43 -3.11 8.55
CA SER A 457 37.77 -2.49 8.62
C SER A 457 38.88 -3.32 7.95
N THR A 458 38.59 -4.56 7.56
CA THR A 458 39.48 -5.46 6.82
C THR A 458 38.92 -5.78 5.43
N GLU A 459 39.76 -5.80 4.38
CA GLU A 459 39.35 -6.10 3.00
C GLU A 459 38.87 -7.56 2.86
N TYR A 460 37.57 -7.80 2.96
CA TYR A 460 36.96 -9.10 2.63
C TYR A 460 36.52 -9.16 1.17
N ALA A 461 36.72 -10.31 0.53
CA ALA A 461 36.24 -10.59 -0.84
C ALA A 461 34.73 -10.89 -0.91
N ALA A 462 34.06 -11.09 0.22
CA ALA A 462 32.64 -11.41 0.33
C ALA A 462 32.05 -10.85 1.65
N VAL A 463 30.73 -10.86 1.79
CA VAL A 463 30.06 -10.53 3.07
C VAL A 463 30.60 -11.45 4.16
N PRO A 464 31.03 -10.92 5.32
CA PRO A 464 31.75 -11.69 6.34
C PRO A 464 30.80 -12.53 7.21
N ILE A 465 29.97 -13.35 6.57
CA ILE A 465 29.14 -14.35 7.25
C ILE A 465 29.99 -15.56 7.64
N HIS A 466 29.72 -16.14 8.80
CA HIS A 466 30.31 -17.41 9.17
C HIS A 466 29.66 -18.53 8.37
N THR A 467 30.47 -19.52 7.98
CA THR A 467 30.00 -20.86 7.60
C THR A 467 30.57 -21.80 8.65
N GLY A 468 29.84 -21.96 9.75
CA GLY A 468 30.40 -22.37 11.04
C GLY A 468 30.34 -23.87 11.34
N TYR A 469 31.26 -24.30 12.21
CA TYR A 469 31.21 -25.56 12.96
C TYR A 469 30.28 -25.40 14.19
N PRO A 470 29.79 -26.50 14.80
CA PRO A 470 28.77 -26.46 15.85
C PRO A 470 29.02 -25.49 17.03
N ASP A 471 30.27 -25.19 17.37
CA ASP A 471 30.62 -24.32 18.51
C ASP A 471 30.59 -22.81 18.17
N THR A 472 30.25 -22.43 16.94
CA THR A 472 30.23 -21.02 16.50
C THR A 472 28.91 -20.36 16.84
N LYS A 473 28.92 -19.28 17.63
CA LYS A 473 27.70 -18.50 17.90
C LYS A 473 27.19 -17.85 16.61
N VAL A 474 25.91 -18.07 16.31
CA VAL A 474 25.22 -17.48 15.15
C VAL A 474 24.96 -15.99 15.39
N ARG A 475 25.26 -15.15 14.40
CA ARG A 475 24.90 -13.72 14.36
C ARG A 475 23.76 -13.48 13.38
N LEU A 476 23.17 -12.29 13.44
CA LEU A 476 22.04 -11.92 12.57
C LEU A 476 22.44 -11.96 11.09
N ILE A 477 23.62 -11.43 10.73
CA ILE A 477 24.11 -11.49 9.36
C ILE A 477 24.35 -12.92 8.86
N ASP A 478 24.66 -13.85 9.76
CA ASP A 478 24.92 -15.25 9.39
C ASP A 478 23.62 -15.94 8.93
N VAL A 479 22.46 -15.43 9.33
CA VAL A 479 21.14 -15.87 8.87
C VAL A 479 20.67 -15.02 7.69
N LEU A 480 20.51 -13.71 7.88
CA LEU A 480 19.81 -12.85 6.92
C LEU A 480 20.57 -12.64 5.61
N LEU A 481 21.90 -12.71 5.64
CA LEU A 481 22.74 -12.56 4.46
C LEU A 481 23.23 -13.92 3.93
N ARG A 482 22.60 -15.03 4.34
CA ARG A 482 22.93 -16.35 3.82
C ARG A 482 22.26 -16.56 2.45
N PRO A 483 23.01 -16.84 1.37
CA PRO A 483 22.47 -16.85 0.01
C PRO A 483 21.28 -17.80 -0.24
N GLU A 484 21.25 -18.92 0.47
CA GLU A 484 20.19 -19.94 0.37
C GLU A 484 18.95 -19.65 1.22
N ILE A 485 18.98 -18.65 2.11
CA ILE A 485 17.84 -18.29 2.95
C ILE A 485 17.05 -17.18 2.27
N LYS A 486 15.76 -17.42 2.03
CA LYS A 486 14.84 -16.34 1.62
C LYS A 486 14.41 -15.55 2.84
N VAL A 487 14.46 -14.22 2.73
CA VAL A 487 14.15 -13.31 3.83
C VAL A 487 13.04 -12.35 3.42
N PHE A 488 12.05 -12.19 4.30
CA PHE A 488 10.97 -11.22 4.21
C PHE A 488 11.07 -10.22 5.37
N GLU A 489 11.10 -8.91 5.13
CA GLU A 489 11.12 -8.24 3.82
C GLU A 489 12.45 -8.44 3.03
N PRO A 490 12.43 -8.44 1.68
CA PRO A 490 13.63 -8.61 0.87
C PRO A 490 14.69 -7.53 1.12
N LEU A 491 15.98 -7.85 0.93
CA LEU A 491 17.09 -6.91 1.16
C LEU A 491 16.95 -5.56 0.43
N TRP A 492 16.34 -5.52 -0.75
CA TRP A 492 16.17 -4.27 -1.50
C TRP A 492 15.27 -3.25 -0.78
N THR A 493 14.39 -3.67 0.14
CA THR A 493 13.47 -2.75 0.86
C THR A 493 14.20 -1.78 1.79
N VAL A 494 15.48 -2.02 2.10
CA VAL A 494 16.32 -1.04 2.79
C VAL A 494 16.47 0.26 2.01
N ILE A 495 16.34 0.24 0.68
CA ILE A 495 16.43 1.44 -0.16
C ILE A 495 15.22 2.35 0.05
N PRO A 496 13.96 1.93 -0.18
CA PRO A 496 12.80 2.78 0.09
C PRO A 496 12.58 3.10 1.58
N SER A 497 13.07 2.25 2.48
CA SER A 497 13.02 2.49 3.94
C SER A 497 14.02 3.55 4.44
N ASN A 498 15.09 3.79 3.68
CA ASN A 498 16.12 4.76 4.02
C ASN A 498 15.76 6.15 3.49
N LYS A 499 15.77 7.16 4.38
CA LYS A 499 15.32 8.54 4.09
C LYS A 499 16.19 9.26 3.06
N ALA A 500 17.37 8.73 2.71
CA ALA A 500 18.17 9.21 1.57
C ALA A 500 17.42 9.08 0.22
N ILE A 501 16.34 8.29 0.16
CA ILE A 501 15.47 8.23 -1.02
C ILE A 501 14.60 9.48 -1.19
N LEU A 502 14.31 10.25 -0.14
CA LEU A 502 13.40 11.39 -0.19
C LEU A 502 13.90 12.52 -1.11
N PRO A 503 15.18 12.94 -1.08
CA PRO A 503 15.73 13.85 -2.09
C PRO A 503 15.67 13.30 -3.53
N VAL A 504 15.83 11.97 -3.69
CA VAL A 504 15.74 11.32 -5.00
C VAL A 504 14.31 11.37 -5.53
N LEU A 505 13.32 11.06 -4.69
CA LEU A 505 11.90 11.21 -5.01
C LEU A 505 11.56 12.63 -5.41
N TRP A 506 11.99 13.63 -4.64
CA TRP A 506 11.77 15.04 -4.95
C TRP A 506 12.41 15.44 -6.29
N SER A 507 13.61 14.92 -6.60
CA SER A 507 14.26 15.16 -7.89
C SER A 507 13.54 14.50 -9.07
N LEU A 508 12.95 13.33 -8.88
CA LEU A 508 12.24 12.59 -9.94
C LEU A 508 10.82 13.13 -10.15
N PHE A 509 10.18 13.60 -9.08
CA PHE A 509 8.79 14.08 -9.06
C PHE A 509 8.72 15.47 -8.40
N PRO A 510 9.34 16.50 -8.99
CA PRO A 510 9.40 17.83 -8.39
C PRO A 510 8.00 18.42 -8.24
N ASN A 511 7.73 19.02 -7.09
CA ASN A 511 6.43 19.62 -6.74
C ASN A 511 5.25 18.64 -6.72
N HIS A 512 5.50 17.34 -6.59
CA HIS A 512 4.45 16.36 -6.43
C HIS A 512 3.60 16.68 -5.19
N HIS A 513 2.28 16.64 -5.32
CA HIS A 513 1.36 17.11 -4.29
C HIS A 513 1.44 16.33 -2.96
N TYR A 514 1.84 15.05 -2.96
CA TYR A 514 2.08 14.29 -1.72
C TYR A 514 3.50 14.44 -1.15
N LEU A 515 4.46 14.93 -1.94
CA LEU A 515 5.85 15.03 -1.49
C LEU A 515 6.13 16.36 -0.78
N LEU A 516 7.16 16.33 0.06
CA LEU A 516 7.77 17.48 0.70
C LEU A 516 9.15 17.71 0.09
N ASN A 517 9.50 18.98 -0.14
CA ASN A 517 10.83 19.34 -0.62
C ASN A 517 11.88 18.77 0.34
N THR A 518 12.80 17.94 -0.16
CA THR A 518 13.80 17.27 0.65
C THR A 518 15.15 17.32 -0.02
N ASP A 519 16.20 17.65 0.73
CA ASP A 519 17.58 17.75 0.25
C ASP A 519 18.56 17.20 1.29
N PHE A 520 19.79 16.89 0.87
CA PHE A 520 20.91 16.54 1.75
C PHE A 520 21.56 17.78 2.39
N ASN A 521 21.22 18.98 1.93
CA ASN A 521 21.69 20.26 2.48
C ASN A 521 20.53 21.21 2.76
N ILE A 522 20.73 22.18 3.65
CA ILE A 522 19.74 23.23 3.92
C ILE A 522 19.78 24.26 2.78
N THR A 523 18.81 24.18 1.86
CA THR A 523 18.62 25.12 0.75
C THR A 523 17.89 26.40 1.21
N ASP A 524 17.90 27.45 0.39
CA ASP A 524 17.19 28.70 0.70
C ASP A 524 15.67 28.51 0.85
N GLU A 525 15.10 27.61 0.05
CA GLU A 525 13.67 27.26 0.13
C GLU A 525 13.34 26.56 1.45
N LEU A 526 14.18 25.61 1.89
CA LEU A 526 14.04 24.96 3.19
C LEU A 526 14.18 25.96 4.35
N ARG A 527 15.12 26.92 4.27
CA ARG A 527 15.21 28.00 5.28
C ARG A 527 13.92 28.83 5.34
N SER A 528 13.35 29.15 4.18
CA SER A 528 12.14 29.98 4.08
C SER A 528 10.88 29.29 4.62
N THR A 529 10.83 27.96 4.58
CA THR A 529 9.67 27.16 5.02
C THR A 529 9.84 26.59 6.43
N GLY A 530 11.09 26.46 6.90
CA GLY A 530 11.44 25.59 8.02
C GLY A 530 11.68 24.17 7.53
N TYR A 531 12.35 23.35 8.35
CA TYR A 531 12.68 21.98 7.99
C TYR A 531 12.77 21.04 9.21
N ALA A 532 12.56 19.75 8.94
CA ALA A 532 12.89 18.65 9.83
C ALA A 532 14.25 18.06 9.46
N ILE A 533 15.13 17.89 10.45
CA ILE A 533 16.41 17.18 10.31
C ILE A 533 16.16 15.72 10.70
N LYS A 534 16.44 14.79 9.80
CA LYS A 534 16.18 13.36 10.02
C LYS A 534 17.37 12.49 9.62
N PRO A 535 17.86 11.58 10.48
CA PRO A 535 18.91 10.62 10.13
C PRO A 535 18.45 9.65 9.05
N ILE A 536 19.31 9.34 8.09
CA ILE A 536 18.93 8.56 6.90
C ILE A 536 18.40 7.15 7.22
N ALA A 537 18.94 6.48 8.24
CA ALA A 537 18.49 5.15 8.69
C ALA A 537 17.83 5.19 10.09
N GLY A 538 17.49 6.38 10.58
CA GLY A 538 16.82 6.56 11.87
C GLY A 538 15.37 6.05 11.85
N ARG A 539 14.86 5.62 13.01
CA ARG A 539 13.49 5.10 13.18
C ARG A 539 12.86 5.60 14.49
N CYS A 540 11.55 5.39 14.64
CA CYS A 540 10.81 5.62 15.89
C CYS A 540 10.94 7.06 16.43
N GLY A 541 11.02 8.06 15.56
CA GLY A 541 11.17 9.46 15.96
C GLY A 541 12.48 9.80 16.67
N SER A 542 13.51 8.97 16.56
CA SER A 542 14.83 9.20 17.18
C SER A 542 15.65 10.24 16.43
N ASN A 543 16.33 11.13 17.17
CA ASN A 543 17.24 12.16 16.64
C ASN A 543 16.59 13.10 15.61
N ILE A 544 15.34 13.50 15.84
CA ILE A 544 14.59 14.42 14.98
C ILE A 544 14.69 15.82 15.57
N ASP A 545 15.11 16.78 14.75
CA ASP A 545 15.09 18.21 15.09
C ASP A 545 14.10 18.93 14.16
N LEU A 546 13.11 19.64 14.72
CA LEU A 546 12.17 20.46 13.95
C LEU A 546 12.57 21.93 14.06
N VAL A 547 12.83 22.59 12.94
CA VAL A 547 13.26 23.99 12.86
C VAL A 547 12.26 24.80 12.05
N SER A 548 11.75 25.89 12.62
CA SER A 548 10.78 26.76 11.95
C SER A 548 11.46 27.72 10.95
N HIS A 549 10.66 28.38 10.11
CA HIS A 549 11.13 29.40 9.16
C HIS A 549 11.85 30.60 9.81
N ASN A 550 11.70 30.82 11.11
CA ASN A 550 12.40 31.88 11.86
C ASN A 550 13.68 31.36 12.57
N GLU A 551 14.14 30.16 12.21
CA GLU A 551 15.30 29.46 12.79
C GLU A 551 15.13 29.06 14.28
N SER A 552 13.91 29.08 14.82
CA SER A 552 13.62 28.51 16.14
C SER A 552 13.47 26.99 16.10
N VAL A 553 14.09 26.28 17.04
CA VAL A 553 13.82 24.86 17.29
C VAL A 553 12.42 24.71 17.90
N LEU A 554 11.54 23.98 17.22
CA LEU A 554 10.17 23.69 17.66
C LEU A 554 10.09 22.45 18.55
N ASP A 555 10.88 21.42 18.21
CA ASP A 555 10.95 20.16 18.93
C ASP A 555 12.29 19.48 18.66
N LYS A 556 12.71 18.61 19.58
CA LYS A 556 13.95 17.86 19.48
C LYS A 556 13.85 16.54 20.25
N THR A 557 14.26 15.45 19.61
CA THR A 557 14.31 14.13 20.24
C THR A 557 15.74 13.58 20.30
N ASP A 558 16.04 12.81 21.34
CA ASP A 558 17.29 12.07 21.48
C ASP A 558 17.21 10.71 20.75
N GLY A 559 18.35 10.01 20.66
CA GLY A 559 18.41 8.68 20.06
C GLY A 559 19.83 8.23 19.70
N LYS A 560 19.94 7.06 19.07
CA LYS A 560 21.22 6.38 18.78
C LYS A 560 21.82 6.69 17.40
N PHE A 561 21.20 7.55 16.60
CA PHE A 561 21.56 7.78 15.19
C PHE A 561 22.32 9.10 14.93
N ASN A 562 22.89 9.72 15.97
CA ASN A 562 23.55 11.03 15.85
C ASN A 562 24.74 11.06 14.86
N ASP A 563 25.41 9.93 14.65
CA ASP A 563 26.59 9.84 13.78
C ASP A 563 26.23 9.55 12.31
N GLN A 564 24.94 9.37 12.00
CA GLN A 564 24.48 9.13 10.63
C GLN A 564 24.34 10.44 9.84
N LYS A 565 24.40 10.32 8.52
CA LYS A 565 24.03 11.42 7.61
C LYS A 565 22.57 11.80 7.83
N ASN A 566 22.25 13.07 7.61
CA ASN A 566 20.89 13.57 7.70
C ASN A 566 20.35 13.96 6.32
N ILE A 567 19.04 13.98 6.21
CA ILE A 567 18.32 14.76 5.21
C ILE A 567 17.58 15.92 5.89
N TYR A 568 17.21 16.91 5.09
CA TYR A 568 16.46 18.09 5.49
C TYR A 568 15.18 18.11 4.67
N GLN A 569 14.04 17.87 5.33
CA GLN A 569 12.73 17.84 4.69
C GLN A 569 11.95 19.08 5.09
N GLN A 570 11.24 19.70 4.15
CA GLN A 570 10.37 20.84 4.38
C GLN A 570 9.45 20.60 5.58
N LEU A 571 9.39 21.58 6.47
CA LEU A 571 8.58 21.47 7.67
C LEU A 571 7.10 21.45 7.30
N TRP A 572 6.42 20.42 7.78
CA TRP A 572 4.98 20.29 7.74
C TRP A 572 4.58 19.68 9.08
N CYS A 573 3.89 20.43 9.93
CA CYS A 573 3.57 20.00 11.28
C CYS A 573 2.26 19.20 11.29
N LEU A 574 2.21 18.15 12.12
CA LEU A 574 0.99 17.37 12.36
C LEU A 574 -0.15 18.26 12.86
N PRO A 575 -1.41 17.98 12.49
CA PRO A 575 -2.57 18.67 13.05
C PRO A 575 -2.72 18.33 14.53
N LYS A 576 -3.17 19.31 15.31
CA LYS A 576 -3.48 19.12 16.72
C LYS A 576 -4.99 18.96 16.92
N VAL A 577 -5.43 17.76 17.27
CA VAL A 577 -6.84 17.40 17.50
C VAL A 577 -6.98 16.81 18.90
N ALA A 578 -7.98 17.27 19.67
CA ALA A 578 -8.17 16.86 21.07
C ALA A 578 -6.89 16.96 21.94
N ASN A 579 -6.13 18.05 21.75
CA ASN A 579 -4.84 18.32 22.40
C ASN A 579 -3.67 17.37 22.08
N LYS A 580 -3.83 16.45 21.13
CA LYS A 580 -2.77 15.58 20.63
C LYS A 580 -2.41 15.89 19.19
N TYR A 581 -1.16 15.67 18.81
CA TYR A 581 -0.75 15.70 17.41
C TYR A 581 -1.05 14.35 16.78
N ILE A 582 -1.81 14.35 15.68
CA ILE A 582 -2.29 13.13 15.05
C ILE A 582 -1.57 12.90 13.72
N GLN A 583 -0.90 11.76 13.61
CA GLN A 583 -0.31 11.24 12.38
C GLN A 583 -1.22 10.16 11.80
N VAL A 584 -1.39 10.18 10.48
CA VAL A 584 -2.09 9.14 9.74
C VAL A 584 -1.06 8.15 9.21
N CYS A 585 -1.27 6.86 9.39
CA CYS A 585 -0.41 5.82 8.86
C CYS A 585 -1.24 4.91 7.96
N THR A 586 -0.76 4.60 6.76
CA THR A 586 -1.40 3.59 5.90
C THR A 586 -0.50 2.38 5.74
N PHE A 587 -1.10 1.20 5.64
CA PHE A 587 -0.38 -0.03 5.34
C PHE A 587 -0.34 -0.26 3.84
N THR A 588 0.80 -0.77 3.37
CA THR A 588 0.89 -1.41 2.05
C THR A 588 0.93 -2.92 2.24
N VAL A 589 0.15 -3.68 1.47
CA VAL A 589 0.22 -5.15 1.36
C VAL A 589 0.38 -5.49 -0.12
N ASP A 590 1.47 -6.17 -0.47
CA ASP A 590 1.86 -6.43 -1.88
C ASP A 590 1.81 -5.15 -2.76
N GLY A 591 2.23 -4.03 -2.17
CA GLY A 591 2.29 -2.73 -2.82
C GLY A 591 0.98 -1.95 -2.97
N ASN A 592 -0.14 -2.47 -2.48
CA ASN A 592 -1.45 -1.80 -2.49
C ASN A 592 -1.86 -1.40 -1.07
N TYR A 593 -2.78 -0.43 -0.94
CA TYR A 593 -3.38 -0.01 0.32
C TYR A 593 -4.03 -1.19 1.04
N GLY A 594 -3.66 -1.40 2.31
CA GLY A 594 -4.20 -2.45 3.18
C GLY A 594 -4.77 -1.92 4.49
N GLY A 595 -5.22 -0.65 4.48
CA GLY A 595 -5.87 -0.01 5.61
C GLY A 595 -5.09 1.15 6.24
N VAL A 596 -5.74 1.82 7.19
CA VAL A 596 -5.23 3.03 7.86
C VAL A 596 -5.32 2.92 9.39
N CYS A 597 -4.37 3.54 10.08
CA CYS A 597 -4.44 3.76 11.53
C CYS A 597 -3.92 5.14 11.92
N LEU A 598 -4.17 5.54 13.16
CA LEU A 598 -3.72 6.82 13.71
C LEU A 598 -2.69 6.63 14.82
N ARG A 599 -1.63 7.42 14.77
CA ARG A 599 -0.65 7.55 15.85
C ARG A 599 -0.76 8.92 16.48
N SER A 600 -0.65 9.01 17.80
CA SER A 600 -0.76 10.30 18.49
C SER A 600 0.32 10.52 19.55
N ASP A 601 0.72 11.79 19.69
CA ASP A 601 1.69 12.21 20.70
C ASP A 601 1.35 13.61 21.24
N ASN A 602 1.85 13.94 22.43
CA ASN A 602 1.72 15.27 23.02
C ASN A 602 2.68 16.30 22.37
N SER A 603 3.71 15.80 21.68
CA SER A 603 4.74 16.54 20.95
C SER A 603 4.57 16.39 19.44
N LEU A 604 5.32 17.16 18.65
CA LEU A 604 5.18 17.16 17.19
C LEU A 604 5.78 15.90 16.54
N VAL A 605 6.58 15.15 17.28
CA VAL A 605 7.31 13.97 16.79
C VAL A 605 6.69 12.69 17.37
N ILE A 606 6.13 11.87 16.48
CA ILE A 606 5.68 10.50 16.82
C ILE A 606 6.89 9.61 17.11
N LYS A 607 6.77 8.78 18.14
CA LYS A 607 7.80 7.91 18.71
C LYS A 607 7.30 6.47 18.81
N LYS A 608 8.18 5.56 19.27
CA LYS A 608 7.80 4.16 19.53
C LYS A 608 6.62 4.06 20.50
N ASP A 609 6.67 4.83 21.59
CA ASP A 609 5.72 4.82 22.71
C ASP A 609 4.48 5.71 22.53
N SER A 610 4.38 6.39 21.37
CA SER A 610 3.19 7.15 20.99
C SER A 610 1.97 6.23 20.89
N ASP A 611 0.79 6.77 21.23
CA ASP A 611 -0.43 5.99 21.29
C ASP A 611 -0.87 5.54 19.89
N ILE A 612 -1.69 4.48 19.87
CA ILE A 612 -2.54 4.14 18.73
C ILE A 612 -3.95 4.63 19.08
N GLU A 613 -4.56 5.39 18.18
CA GLU A 613 -5.90 5.96 18.44
C GLU A 613 -6.96 5.17 17.64
N PRO A 614 -8.09 4.78 18.27
CA PRO A 614 -9.20 4.18 17.55
C PRO A 614 -9.68 5.12 16.45
N LEU A 615 -9.83 4.59 15.23
CA LEU A 615 -10.24 5.33 14.05
C LEU A 615 -11.47 4.67 13.43
N ILE A 616 -12.46 5.49 13.05
CA ILE A 616 -13.66 5.07 12.32
C ILE A 616 -13.81 5.94 11.08
N VAL A 617 -14.12 5.33 9.94
CA VAL A 617 -14.43 6.05 8.70
C VAL A 617 -15.93 6.29 8.62
N LEU A 618 -16.32 7.52 8.28
CA LEU A 618 -17.72 7.91 8.13
C LEU A 618 -18.02 8.33 6.69
N GLU A 619 -19.23 8.03 6.20
CA GLU A 619 -19.71 8.62 4.95
C GLU A 619 -19.60 10.15 4.99
N ASP A 620 -19.27 10.79 3.86
CA ASP A 620 -18.99 12.23 3.81
C ASP A 620 -20.14 13.07 4.41
N ASN A 621 -21.40 12.68 4.14
CA ASN A 621 -22.57 13.37 4.68
C ASN A 621 -22.73 13.21 6.20
N ALA A 622 -22.33 12.07 6.76
CA ALA A 622 -22.33 11.84 8.20
C ALA A 622 -21.17 12.59 8.87
N PHE A 623 -19.99 12.55 8.26
CA PHE A 623 -18.80 13.26 8.70
C PHE A 623 -19.00 14.78 8.77
N LEU A 624 -19.60 15.38 7.73
CA LEU A 624 -19.87 16.82 7.67
C LEU A 624 -20.97 17.28 8.64
N ARG A 625 -21.87 16.38 9.08
CA ARG A 625 -22.91 16.70 10.08
C ARG A 625 -22.36 16.83 11.50
N ASN A 626 -21.17 16.28 11.75
CA ASN A 626 -20.46 16.35 13.03
C ASN A 626 -19.56 17.59 13.17
N LEU A 627 -19.50 18.46 12.14
CA LEU A 627 -18.74 19.72 12.14
C LEU A 627 -19.37 20.85 12.95
#